data_AF-A0A523IQ23-F1
#
_entry.id   AF-A0A523IQ23-F1
#
_cell.length_a   1.000
_cell.length_b   1.000
_cell.length_c   1.000
_cell.angle_alpha   90.00
_cell.angle_beta   90.00
_cell.angle_gamma   90.00
#
_symmetry.space_group_name_H-M   'P 1'
#
loop_
_entity.id
_entity.type
_entity.pdbx_description
1 polymer ?
#
loop_
_entity_poly.entity_id
_entity_poly.type
_entity_poly.pdbx_seq_one_letter_code
_entity_poly.pdbx_strand_id
1 'polypeptide(L)'
;MLIAASSLSVLLFLEKVVFIKSDAHNLENIGSSPDFQPYLLALILSIHSFIAGAALGIEKTILASVVLFIAIIAHKGGAAFALGISMIRGGVIKSRHIKVILLFSIMTPIGIFLGSGLSRAFGSSTGVVLEGIFDSLAAGTFIYVAVLDIIEEEFSIPGNELLKFISIMVGLGLMALLAVWT
;
A
#
# COMPACT_ATOMS: atom_id res chain seq x y z
N MET A 1 8.95 -10.78 -12.31
CA MET A 1 9.17 -9.45 -12.93
C MET A 1 8.07 -9.03 -13.91
N LEU A 2 7.70 -9.84 -14.92
CA LEU A 2 6.59 -9.50 -15.85
C LEU A 2 5.23 -9.28 -15.16
N ILE A 3 4.90 -10.10 -14.15
CA ILE A 3 3.63 -9.99 -13.39
C ILE A 3 3.58 -8.69 -12.55
N ALA A 4 4.70 -8.28 -11.95
CA ALA A 4 4.81 -7.02 -11.21
C ALA A 4 4.64 -5.80 -12.15
N ALA A 5 5.22 -5.85 -13.36
CA ALA A 5 5.07 -4.80 -14.37
C ALA A 5 3.63 -4.71 -14.92
N SER A 6 2.94 -5.85 -15.10
CA SER A 6 1.53 -5.87 -15.49
C SER A 6 0.60 -5.40 -14.37
N SER A 7 0.92 -5.73 -13.11
CA SER A 7 0.23 -5.22 -11.92
C SER A 7 0.30 -3.69 -11.84
N LEU A 8 1.50 -3.13 -12.00
CA LEU A 8 1.73 -1.68 -12.03
C LEU A 8 0.97 -1.03 -13.19
N SER A 9 0.96 -1.65 -14.37
CA SER A 9 0.24 -1.16 -15.55
C SER A 9 -1.29 -1.20 -15.38
N VAL A 10 -1.83 -2.22 -14.71
CA VAL A 10 -3.26 -2.34 -14.40
C VAL A 10 -3.68 -1.34 -13.33
N LEU A 11 -2.84 -1.10 -12.32
CA LEU A 11 -3.07 -0.05 -11.32
C LEU A 11 -3.03 1.34 -11.92
N LEU A 12 -2.03 1.65 -12.77
CA LEU A 12 -1.98 2.90 -13.52
C LEU A 12 -3.17 3.08 -14.46
N PHE A 13 -3.66 1.98 -15.06
CA PHE A 13 -4.86 2.02 -15.90
C PHE A 13 -6.13 2.22 -15.08
N LEU A 14 -6.27 1.57 -13.92
CA LEU A 14 -7.43 1.75 -13.03
C LEU A 14 -7.43 3.15 -12.42
N GLU A 15 -6.28 3.65 -11.99
CA GLU A 15 -6.12 5.02 -11.53
C GLU A 15 -6.49 6.00 -12.64
N LYS A 16 -5.92 5.86 -13.85
CA LYS A 16 -6.31 6.70 -15.00
C LYS A 16 -7.79 6.56 -15.35
N VAL A 17 -8.39 5.38 -15.29
CA VAL A 17 -9.83 5.21 -15.58
C VAL A 17 -10.70 5.82 -14.49
N VAL A 18 -10.30 5.74 -13.22
CA VAL A 18 -10.98 6.41 -12.10
C VAL A 18 -10.81 7.93 -12.21
N PHE A 19 -9.62 8.43 -12.55
CA PHE A 19 -9.34 9.85 -12.77
C PHE A 19 -10.07 10.39 -14.00
N ILE A 20 -10.04 9.68 -15.14
CA ILE A 20 -10.74 10.04 -16.39
C ILE A 20 -12.27 9.98 -16.21
N LYS A 21 -12.79 9.01 -15.45
CA LYS A 21 -14.22 8.94 -15.13
C LYS A 21 -14.64 10.00 -14.10
N SER A 22 -13.73 10.42 -13.24
CA SER A 22 -13.90 11.60 -12.37
C SER A 22 -13.91 12.90 -13.19
N ASP A 23 -13.09 12.99 -14.24
CA ASP A 23 -13.04 14.13 -15.14
C ASP A 23 -14.32 14.26 -15.99
N ALA A 24 -14.87 13.16 -16.53
CA ALA A 24 -16.03 13.24 -17.42
C ALA A 24 -17.34 13.75 -16.74
N HIS A 25 -17.39 13.93 -15.42
CA HIS A 25 -18.59 14.40 -14.72
C HIS A 25 -18.40 15.53 -13.68
N ASN A 26 -17.17 16.04 -13.45
CA ASN A 26 -16.90 17.10 -12.44
C ASN A 26 -15.67 17.99 -12.75
N LEU A 27 -15.42 18.28 -14.03
CA LEU A 27 -14.25 19.04 -14.56
C LEU A 27 -14.20 20.55 -14.23
N GLU A 28 -14.67 20.99 -13.07
CA GLU A 28 -14.38 22.37 -12.61
C GLU A 28 -14.15 22.51 -11.09
N ASN A 29 -14.34 21.48 -10.26
CA ASN A 29 -14.35 21.70 -8.79
C ASN A 29 -13.67 20.64 -7.89
N ILE A 30 -13.02 19.60 -8.44
CA ILE A 30 -12.46 18.51 -7.60
C ILE A 30 -10.92 18.44 -7.63
N GLY A 31 -10.27 18.92 -8.70
CA GLY A 31 -8.82 18.81 -8.89
C GLY A 31 -7.93 19.67 -7.98
N SER A 32 -8.51 20.41 -7.03
CA SER A 32 -7.79 21.38 -6.20
C SER A 32 -8.40 21.57 -4.81
N SER A 33 -9.01 20.52 -4.24
CA SER A 33 -9.34 20.53 -2.81
C SER A 33 -8.24 19.80 -2.01
N PRO A 34 -7.55 20.47 -1.07
CA PRO A 34 -6.49 19.86 -0.23
C PRO A 34 -6.97 18.67 0.63
N ASP A 35 -8.27 18.37 0.60
CA ASP A 35 -8.91 17.31 1.36
C ASP A 35 -8.89 15.94 0.66
N PHE A 36 -8.63 15.86 -0.66
CA PHE A 36 -8.81 14.60 -1.41
C PHE A 36 -7.62 13.63 -1.30
N GLN A 37 -6.39 14.16 -1.31
CA GLN A 37 -5.16 13.38 -1.33
C GLN A 37 -5.02 12.38 -0.17
N PRO A 38 -5.37 12.73 1.09
CA PRO A 38 -5.31 11.77 2.19
C PRO A 38 -6.30 10.60 2.05
N TYR A 39 -7.46 10.80 1.39
CA TYR A 39 -8.41 9.72 1.15
C TYR A 39 -7.97 8.80 0.01
N LEU A 40 -7.32 9.35 -1.02
CA LEU A 40 -6.72 8.56 -2.09
C LEU A 40 -5.60 7.68 -1.54
N LEU A 41 -4.66 8.26 -0.78
CA LEU A 41 -3.60 7.53 -0.10
C LEU A 41 -4.16 6.44 0.81
N ALA A 42 -5.20 6.74 1.59
CA ALA A 42 -5.88 5.76 2.43
C ALA A 42 -6.47 4.59 1.63
N LEU A 43 -7.12 4.88 0.50
CA LEU A 43 -7.73 3.87 -0.35
C LEU A 43 -6.68 2.93 -0.93
N ILE A 44 -5.60 3.48 -1.49
CA ILE A 44 -4.54 2.69 -2.12
C ILE A 44 -3.80 1.85 -1.07
N LEU A 45 -3.46 2.43 0.09
CA LEU A 45 -2.84 1.71 1.20
C LEU A 45 -3.75 0.61 1.78
N SER A 46 -5.07 0.82 1.77
CA SER A 46 -6.06 -0.18 2.19
C SER A 46 -6.08 -1.36 1.23
N ILE A 47 -6.08 -1.10 -0.08
CA ILE A 47 -6.00 -2.14 -1.12
C ILE A 47 -4.68 -2.90 -1.00
N HIS A 48 -3.55 -2.19 -0.87
CA HIS A 48 -2.23 -2.79 -0.64
C HIS A 48 -2.23 -3.71 0.60
N SER A 49 -2.78 -3.23 1.72
CA SER A 49 -2.86 -4.00 2.97
C SER A 49 -3.73 -5.25 2.86
N PHE A 50 -4.79 -5.18 2.06
CA PHE A 50 -5.63 -6.34 1.75
C PHE A 50 -4.84 -7.37 0.93
N ILE A 51 -4.14 -6.95 -0.11
CA ILE A 51 -3.35 -7.83 -0.99
C ILE A 51 -2.22 -8.49 -0.20
N ALA A 52 -1.46 -7.73 0.59
CA ALA A 52 -0.38 -8.25 1.43
C ALA A 52 -0.91 -9.24 2.49
N GLY A 53 -2.06 -8.92 3.10
CA GLY A 53 -2.74 -9.85 4.01
C GLY A 53 -3.18 -11.15 3.31
N ALA A 54 -3.69 -11.05 2.09
CA ALA A 54 -4.09 -12.21 1.30
C ALA A 54 -2.90 -13.09 0.91
N ALA A 55 -1.76 -12.51 0.54
CA ALA A 55 -0.52 -13.26 0.30
C ALA A 55 -0.13 -14.08 1.54
N LEU A 56 -0.04 -13.42 2.70
CA LEU A 56 0.23 -14.08 3.98
C LEU A 56 -0.79 -15.19 4.29
N GLY A 57 -2.07 -14.97 4.00
CA GLY A 57 -3.12 -15.96 4.21
C GLY A 57 -3.07 -17.16 3.26
N ILE A 58 -2.52 -16.97 2.05
CA ILE A 58 -2.34 -18.04 1.05
C ILE A 58 -1.18 -18.95 1.45
N GLU A 59 -0.13 -18.39 2.06
CA GLU A 59 1.11 -19.11 2.30
C GLU A 59 0.92 -20.35 3.17
N LYS A 60 1.49 -21.47 2.71
CA LYS A 60 1.28 -22.79 3.32
C LYS A 60 2.39 -23.16 4.30
N THR A 61 3.56 -22.54 4.20
CA THR A 61 4.70 -22.83 5.07
C THR A 61 4.71 -21.89 6.26
N ILE A 62 4.64 -22.44 7.47
CA ILE A 62 4.65 -21.63 8.71
C ILE A 62 5.84 -20.68 8.80
N LEU A 63 7.02 -21.11 8.34
CA LEU A 63 8.23 -20.30 8.37
C LEU A 63 8.11 -19.08 7.46
N ALA A 64 7.64 -19.27 6.22
CA ALA A 64 7.42 -18.18 5.27
C ALA A 64 6.25 -17.27 5.71
N SER A 65 5.18 -17.81 6.31
CA SER A 65 4.11 -17.00 6.89
C SER A 65 4.62 -16.09 8.01
N VAL A 66 5.48 -16.60 8.90
CA VAL A 66 6.08 -15.78 9.98
C VAL A 66 6.95 -14.68 9.41
N VAL A 67 7.77 -15.00 8.41
CA VAL A 67 8.59 -14.08 7.61
C VAL A 67 7.75 -12.95 7.01
N LEU A 68 6.68 -13.29 6.28
CA LEU A 68 5.76 -12.32 5.68
C LEU A 68 5.05 -11.48 6.73
N PHE A 69 4.65 -12.07 7.86
CA PHE A 69 4.00 -11.36 8.95
C PHE A 69 4.92 -10.30 9.59
N ILE A 70 6.19 -10.64 9.83
CA ILE A 70 7.19 -9.70 10.33
C ILE A 70 7.40 -8.57 9.33
N ALA A 71 7.52 -8.90 8.04
CA ALA A 71 7.66 -7.91 6.98
C ALA A 71 6.47 -6.95 6.94
N ILE A 72 5.23 -7.46 7.02
CA ILE A 72 3.99 -6.67 7.06
C ILE A 72 3.97 -5.72 8.25
N ILE A 73 4.23 -6.21 9.47
CA ILE A 73 4.19 -5.36 10.67
C ILE A 73 5.25 -4.26 10.59
N ALA A 74 6.44 -4.57 10.08
CA ALA A 74 7.55 -3.63 10.01
C ALA A 74 7.19 -2.36 9.22
N HIS A 75 6.55 -2.47 8.06
CA HIS A 75 6.14 -1.29 7.29
C HIS A 75 4.71 -0.82 7.53
N LYS A 76 3.80 -1.65 8.07
CA LYS A 76 2.42 -1.23 8.32
C LYS A 76 2.33 -0.08 9.32
N GLY A 77 3.20 -0.07 10.32
CA GLY A 77 3.33 1.06 11.26
C GLY A 77 3.79 2.35 10.57
N GLY A 78 4.82 2.25 9.73
CA GLY A 78 5.34 3.39 8.95
C GLY A 78 4.30 3.94 7.96
N ALA A 79 3.59 3.06 7.25
CA ALA A 79 2.52 3.43 6.34
C ALA A 79 1.34 4.10 7.07
N ALA A 80 0.93 3.57 8.24
CA ALA A 80 -0.10 4.20 9.08
C ALA A 80 0.31 5.59 9.56
N PHE A 81 1.58 5.76 9.92
CA PHE A 81 2.12 7.05 10.33
C PHE A 81 2.11 8.06 9.20
N ALA A 82 2.60 7.68 8.00
CA ALA A 82 2.59 8.52 6.81
C ALA A 82 1.17 8.95 6.43
N LEU A 83 0.22 7.99 6.42
CA LEU A 83 -1.20 8.28 6.20
C LEU A 83 -1.73 9.27 7.25
N GLY A 84 -1.39 9.07 8.52
CA GLY A 84 -1.79 9.95 9.61
C GLY A 84 -1.30 11.39 9.44
N ILE A 85 -0.04 11.57 9.03
CA ILE A 85 0.54 12.89 8.72
C ILE A 85 -0.18 13.54 7.53
N SER A 86 -0.43 12.78 6.45
CA SER A 86 -1.17 13.28 5.28
C SER A 86 -2.58 13.75 5.67
N MET A 87 -3.31 13.00 6.51
CA MET A 87 -4.63 13.41 7.00
C MET A 87 -4.60 14.67 7.88
N ILE A 88 -3.56 14.85 8.69
CA ILE A 88 -3.39 16.07 9.51
C ILE A 88 -3.09 17.27 8.62
N ARG A 89 -2.21 17.11 7.62
CA ARG A 89 -1.87 18.16 6.65
C ARG A 89 -3.09 18.56 5.80
N GLY A 90 -3.90 17.59 5.38
CA GLY A 90 -5.14 17.80 4.65
C GLY A 90 -6.35 18.16 5.51
N GLY A 91 -6.17 18.62 6.75
CA GLY A 91 -7.24 19.20 7.58
C GLY A 91 -8.36 18.24 7.99
N VAL A 92 -8.15 16.91 7.95
CA VAL A 92 -9.21 15.94 8.24
C VAL A 92 -9.56 15.94 9.74
N ILE A 93 -10.86 16.07 10.05
CA ILE A 93 -11.34 16.02 11.44
C ILE A 93 -10.98 14.70 12.14
N LYS A 94 -10.66 14.79 13.45
CA LYS A 94 -10.18 13.67 14.28
C LYS A 94 -11.07 12.41 14.22
N SER A 95 -12.40 12.58 14.20
CA SER A 95 -13.34 11.46 14.12
C SER A 95 -13.21 10.67 12.80
N ARG A 96 -12.98 11.37 11.69
CA ARG A 96 -12.82 10.75 10.37
C ARG A 96 -11.43 10.14 10.20
N HIS A 97 -10.41 10.80 10.73
CA HIS A 97 -9.05 10.27 10.81
C HIS A 97 -9.00 8.87 11.46
N ILE A 98 -9.62 8.71 12.64
CA ILE A 98 -9.65 7.42 13.35
C ILE A 98 -10.35 6.35 12.51
N LYS A 99 -11.49 6.67 11.89
CA LYS A 99 -12.23 5.72 11.04
C LYS A 99 -11.41 5.23 9.86
N VAL A 100 -10.66 6.12 9.21
CA VAL A 100 -9.82 5.78 8.05
C VAL A 100 -8.65 4.90 8.46
N ILE A 101 -7.95 5.21 9.55
CA ILE A 101 -6.87 4.36 10.07
C ILE A 101 -7.38 2.98 10.48
N LEU A 102 -8.57 2.90 11.10
CA LEU A 102 -9.19 1.62 11.43
C LEU A 102 -9.54 0.80 10.19
N LEU A 103 -10.07 1.45 9.14
CA LEU A 103 -10.36 0.79 7.86
C LEU A 103 -9.08 0.25 7.23
N PHE A 104 -8.02 1.06 7.16
CA PHE A 104 -6.71 0.61 6.69
C PHE A 104 -6.19 -0.58 7.50
N SER A 105 -6.33 -0.53 8.83
CA SER A 105 -5.83 -1.58 9.72
C SER A 105 -6.58 -2.90 9.55
N ILE A 106 -7.91 -2.87 9.40
CA ILE A 106 -8.76 -4.06 9.27
C ILE A 106 -8.64 -4.74 7.90
N MET A 107 -8.11 -4.07 6.88
CA MET A 107 -7.90 -4.69 5.57
C MET A 107 -6.93 -5.87 5.61
N THR A 108 -5.87 -5.82 6.42
CA THR A 108 -4.93 -6.96 6.54
C THR A 108 -5.58 -8.22 7.09
N PRO A 109 -6.28 -8.21 8.25
CA PRO A 109 -6.95 -9.42 8.74
C PRO A 109 -8.05 -9.91 7.79
N ILE A 110 -8.75 -9.01 7.09
CA ILE A 110 -9.71 -9.41 6.04
C ILE A 110 -8.98 -10.12 4.89
N GLY A 111 -7.85 -9.57 4.45
CA GLY A 111 -6.97 -10.18 3.45
C GLY A 111 -6.52 -11.57 3.87
N ILE A 112 -5.99 -11.72 5.10
CA ILE A 112 -5.57 -13.01 5.67
C ILE A 112 -6.72 -14.00 5.65
N PHE A 113 -7.90 -13.60 6.13
CA PHE A 113 -9.06 -14.47 6.18
C PHE A 113 -9.47 -14.99 4.80
N LEU A 114 -9.57 -14.10 3.80
CA LEU A 114 -9.91 -14.50 2.43
C LEU A 114 -8.78 -15.31 1.77
N GLY A 115 -7.52 -14.93 1.98
CA GLY A 115 -6.35 -15.66 1.48
C GLY A 115 -6.30 -17.08 2.03
N SER A 116 -6.58 -17.27 3.32
CA SER A 116 -6.67 -18.60 3.94
C SER A 116 -7.86 -19.42 3.44
N GLY A 117 -8.96 -18.79 3.04
CA GLY A 117 -10.05 -19.46 2.33
C GLY A 117 -9.59 -19.95 0.96
N LEU A 118 -8.87 -19.10 0.23
CA LEU A 118 -8.30 -19.40 -1.09
C LEU A 118 -7.28 -20.55 -1.02
N SER A 119 -6.39 -20.53 -0.01
CA SER A 119 -5.37 -21.56 0.21
C SER A 119 -5.95 -22.96 0.38
N ARG A 120 -7.14 -23.05 1.01
CA ARG A 120 -7.88 -24.31 1.21
C ARG A 120 -8.58 -24.79 -0.06
N ALA A 121 -9.04 -23.86 -0.90
CA ALA A 121 -9.74 -24.17 -2.15
C ALA A 121 -8.80 -24.66 -3.25
N PHE A 122 -7.51 -24.27 -3.22
CA PHE A 122 -6.53 -24.58 -4.25
C PHE A 122 -5.44 -25.56 -3.79
N GLY A 123 -4.97 -26.41 -4.71
CA GLY A 123 -3.85 -27.34 -4.49
C GLY A 123 -2.53 -26.62 -4.15
N SER A 124 -1.52 -27.36 -3.67
CA SER A 124 -0.20 -26.79 -3.29
C SER A 124 0.47 -26.02 -4.44
N SER A 125 0.52 -26.59 -5.64
CA SER A 125 1.16 -25.94 -6.79
C SER A 125 0.48 -24.64 -7.23
N THR A 126 -0.85 -24.59 -7.17
CA THR A 126 -1.63 -23.38 -7.49
C THR A 126 -1.51 -22.32 -6.40
N GLY A 127 -1.39 -22.74 -5.14
CA GLY A 127 -1.20 -21.84 -3.99
C GLY A 127 0.06 -20.99 -4.12
N VAL A 128 1.21 -21.60 -4.45
CA VAL A 128 2.49 -20.89 -4.64
C VAL A 128 2.41 -19.85 -5.78
N VAL A 129 1.73 -20.20 -6.88
CA VAL A 129 1.54 -19.24 -7.99
C VAL A 129 0.65 -18.07 -7.56
N LEU A 130 -0.44 -18.34 -6.83
CA LEU A 130 -1.31 -17.30 -6.32
C LEU A 130 -0.58 -16.39 -5.33
N GLU A 131 0.11 -16.95 -4.34
CA GLU A 131 0.95 -16.19 -3.40
C GLU A 131 1.91 -15.25 -4.14
N GLY A 132 2.69 -15.77 -5.10
CA GLY A 132 3.61 -14.96 -5.89
C GLY A 132 2.93 -13.85 -6.70
N ILE A 133 1.70 -14.05 -7.16
CA ILE A 133 0.90 -13.00 -7.81
C ILE A 133 0.54 -11.91 -6.78
N PHE A 134 0.00 -12.29 -5.62
CA PHE A 134 -0.38 -11.34 -4.57
C PHE A 134 0.84 -10.57 -4.03
N ASP A 135 1.97 -11.24 -3.80
CA ASP A 135 3.22 -10.58 -3.39
C ASP A 135 3.71 -9.59 -4.44
N SER A 136 3.67 -9.96 -5.73
CA SER A 136 4.08 -9.05 -6.81
C SER A 136 3.15 -7.82 -6.93
N LEU A 137 1.87 -8.00 -6.63
CA LEU A 137 0.87 -6.94 -6.62
C LEU A 137 1.04 -6.03 -5.39
N ALA A 138 1.33 -6.60 -4.22
CA ALA A 138 1.68 -5.86 -3.02
C ALA A 138 2.95 -5.03 -3.22
N ALA A 139 4.01 -5.63 -3.78
CA ALA A 139 5.26 -4.92 -4.07
C ALA A 139 5.05 -3.75 -5.06
N GLY A 140 4.28 -3.98 -6.13
CA GLY A 140 3.98 -2.94 -7.12
C GLY A 140 3.19 -1.77 -6.54
N THR A 141 2.15 -2.05 -5.77
CA THR A 141 1.35 -1.00 -5.08
C THR A 141 2.20 -0.22 -4.06
N PHE A 142 3.09 -0.89 -3.34
CA PHE A 142 3.95 -0.22 -2.36
C PHE A 142 4.93 0.75 -3.02
N ILE A 143 5.58 0.34 -4.11
CA ILE A 143 6.50 1.21 -4.87
C ILE A 143 5.74 2.41 -5.46
N TYR A 144 4.55 2.17 -6.02
CA TYR A 144 3.68 3.23 -6.53
C TYR A 144 3.41 4.30 -5.46
N VAL A 145 2.90 3.89 -4.28
CA VAL A 145 2.57 4.80 -3.18
C VAL A 145 3.82 5.52 -2.66
N ALA A 146 4.95 4.79 -2.54
CA ALA A 146 6.18 5.38 -2.06
C ALA A 146 6.67 6.51 -2.98
N VAL A 147 6.66 6.30 -4.29
CA VAL A 147 7.19 7.29 -5.25
C VAL A 147 6.20 8.42 -5.48
N LEU A 148 4.97 8.11 -5.88
CA LEU A 148 4.03 9.09 -6.43
C LEU A 148 3.21 9.79 -5.35
N ASP A 149 2.85 9.11 -4.26
CA ASP A 149 2.05 9.74 -3.21
C ASP A 149 2.93 10.34 -2.11
N ILE A 150 3.98 9.62 -1.66
CA ILE A 150 4.77 10.05 -0.49
C ILE A 150 5.98 10.91 -0.88
N ILE A 151 6.83 10.43 -1.80
CA ILE A 151 8.07 11.14 -2.16
C ILE A 151 7.76 12.44 -2.91
N GLU A 152 6.87 12.40 -3.91
CA GLU A 152 6.48 13.62 -4.63
C GLU A 152 5.84 14.66 -3.70
N GLU A 153 4.92 14.26 -2.82
CA GLU A 153 4.30 15.16 -1.85
C GLU A 153 5.35 15.78 -0.92
N GLU A 154 6.27 14.98 -0.35
CA GLU A 154 7.25 15.48 0.60
C GLU A 154 8.34 16.36 -0.05
N PHE A 155 8.76 16.08 -1.28
CA PHE A 155 9.72 16.92 -2.02
C PHE A 155 9.10 18.18 -2.62
N SER A 156 7.78 18.24 -2.78
CA SER A 156 7.09 19.47 -3.18
C SER A 156 7.19 20.59 -2.13
N ILE A 157 7.42 20.22 -0.87
CA ILE A 157 7.58 21.15 0.24
C ILE A 157 9.04 21.65 0.28
N PRO A 158 9.32 22.95 0.09
CA PRO A 158 10.69 23.45 0.06
C PRO A 158 11.39 23.31 1.41
N GLY A 159 12.68 22.94 1.38
CA GLY A 159 13.57 22.91 2.55
C GLY A 159 14.14 21.53 2.89
N ASN A 160 15.42 21.51 3.30
CA ASN A 160 16.16 20.34 3.79
C ASN A 160 16.12 19.08 2.88
N GLU A 161 16.17 19.26 1.56
CA GLU A 161 16.10 18.18 0.56
C GLU A 161 17.10 17.04 0.81
N LEU A 162 18.33 17.38 1.20
CA LEU A 162 19.36 16.38 1.54
C LEU A 162 18.94 15.51 2.74
N LEU A 163 18.34 16.10 3.77
CA LEU A 163 17.89 15.37 4.95
C LEU A 163 16.70 14.47 4.62
N LYS A 164 15.77 14.95 3.77
CA LYS A 164 14.65 14.16 3.25
C LYS A 164 15.17 12.95 2.47
N PHE A 165 16.11 13.17 1.57
CA PHE A 165 16.75 12.11 0.80
C PHE A 165 17.45 11.08 1.68
N ILE A 166 18.27 11.53 2.64
CA ILE A 166 18.94 10.63 3.60
C ILE A 166 17.91 9.83 4.41
N SER A 167 16.82 10.46 4.86
CA SER A 167 15.77 9.79 5.62
C SER A 167 15.09 8.66 4.80
N ILE A 168 14.84 8.90 3.51
CA ILE A 168 14.32 7.87 2.60
C ILE A 168 15.34 6.74 2.42
N MET A 169 16.61 7.05 2.21
CA MET A 169 17.66 6.03 2.07
C MET A 169 17.82 5.19 3.33
N VAL A 170 17.71 5.79 4.52
CA VAL A 170 17.72 5.07 5.79
C VAL A 170 16.50 4.15 5.90
N GLY A 171 15.30 4.64 5.59
CA GLY A 171 14.08 3.84 5.60
C GLY A 171 14.15 2.65 4.63
N LEU A 172 14.62 2.90 3.40
CA LEU A 172 14.83 1.86 2.39
C LEU A 172 15.88 0.84 2.87
N GLY A 173 16.98 1.30 3.45
CA GLY A 173 18.03 0.44 4.00
C GLY A 173 17.53 -0.44 5.14
N LEU A 174 16.71 0.10 6.05
CA LEU A 174 16.10 -0.68 7.12
C LEU A 174 15.17 -1.78 6.59
N MET A 175 14.32 -1.46 5.62
CA MET A 175 13.43 -2.45 5.00
C MET A 175 14.21 -3.50 4.18
N ALA A 176 15.30 -3.10 3.52
CA ALA A 176 16.18 -4.02 2.81
C ALA A 176 16.94 -4.96 3.76
N LEU A 177 17.38 -4.47 4.93
CA LEU A 177 18.00 -5.30 5.95
C LEU A 177 17.02 -6.33 6.50
N LEU A 178 15.76 -5.94 6.73
CA LEU A 178 14.72 -6.91 7.11
C LEU A 178 14.57 -7.98 6.03
N ALA A 179 14.51 -7.57 4.75
CA ALA A 179 14.39 -8.49 3.61
C ALA A 179 15.54 -9.50 3.45
N VAL A 180 16.72 -9.25 4.04
CA VAL A 180 17.83 -10.22 4.03
C VAL A 180 17.60 -11.37 5.02
N TRP A 181 16.88 -11.10 6.10
CA TRP A 181 16.66 -12.03 7.21
C TRP A 181 15.24 -12.60 7.26
N THR A 182 14.37 -12.15 6.37
CA THR A 182 13.02 -12.64 6.13
C THR A 182 13.00 -13.38 4.80
#